data_AF-A0A9Q0SSD6-F1
#
_entry.id   AF-A0A9Q0SSD6-F1
#
_cell.length_a   1.000
_cell.length_b   1.000
_cell.length_c   1.000
_cell.angle_alpha   90.00
_cell.angle_beta   90.00
_cell.angle_gamma   90.00
#
_symmetry.space_group_name_H-M   'P 1'
#
loop_
_entity.id
_entity.type
_entity.pdbx_description
1 polymer ?
#
loop_
_entity_poly.entity_id
_entity_poly.type
_entity_poly.pdbx_seq_one_letter_code
_entity_poly.pdbx_strand_id
1 'polypeptide(L)'
;MELEFQRNKERFAFLKWGSNAFQNMLVVPPGSDSHTIMIDGLGVAGWGVGGIEAEAAMLGQPMSMVLSGVVGFKLSGKLRDGVTATDLVLTVTQILRKHGDVGKFVEFYGEGMSELSLADCATIANMSPEYGATMGFFPVDHVTLQYLKLTGRSDETVSLIESYLRANRMLVDYSEPQIERVYSSCLALNLEDVEPCILGPKRPHDQVTLREMKADWHACLDNRVGFKGFAIPKESQGKVSGVRVSWDSSPTQTW
;
A
#
# COMPACT_ATOMS: atom_id res chain seq x y z
N MET A 1 -1.03 1.98 -27.12
CA MET A 1 -0.25 3.16 -26.68
C MET A 1 -0.48 4.36 -27.59
N GLU A 2 -0.43 4.19 -28.92
CA GLU A 2 -0.64 5.27 -29.89
C GLU A 2 -2.01 5.97 -29.78
N LEU A 3 -3.10 5.21 -29.59
CA LEU A 3 -4.44 5.77 -29.36
C LEU A 3 -4.52 6.66 -28.10
N GLU A 4 -3.81 6.30 -27.04
CA GLU A 4 -3.78 7.11 -25.81
C GLU A 4 -3.00 8.42 -26.02
N PHE A 5 -1.91 8.39 -26.79
CA PHE A 5 -1.18 9.59 -27.18
C PHE A 5 -2.01 10.52 -28.06
N GLN A 6 -2.77 9.98 -29.02
CA GLN A 6 -3.64 10.78 -29.87
C GLN A 6 -4.75 11.47 -29.05
N ARG A 7 -5.40 10.72 -28.15
CA ARG A 7 -6.47 11.24 -27.27
C ARG A 7 -5.98 12.32 -26.30
N ASN A 8 -4.80 12.13 -25.74
CA ASN A 8 -4.26 12.99 -24.68
C ASN A 8 -3.20 13.99 -25.18
N LYS A 9 -3.06 14.17 -26.51
CA LYS A 9 -2.00 14.99 -27.12
C LYS A 9 -1.94 16.40 -26.53
N GLU A 10 -3.09 17.06 -26.38
CA GLU A 10 -3.17 18.41 -25.81
C GLU A 10 -2.77 18.42 -24.32
N ARG A 11 -3.26 17.46 -23.54
CA ARG A 11 -2.95 17.32 -22.10
C ARG A 11 -1.45 17.09 -21.88
N PHE A 12 -0.83 16.21 -22.67
CA PHE A 12 0.60 15.95 -22.58
C PHE A 12 1.44 17.14 -23.07
N ALA A 13 1.01 17.84 -24.12
CA ALA A 13 1.65 19.07 -24.55
C ALA A 13 1.60 20.16 -23.47
N PHE A 14 0.46 20.30 -22.79
CA PHE A 14 0.29 21.23 -21.67
C PHE A 14 1.17 20.88 -20.47
N LEU A 15 1.21 19.61 -20.06
CA LEU A 15 2.11 19.16 -18.98
C LEU A 15 3.59 19.38 -19.32
N LYS A 16 3.98 19.10 -20.57
CA LYS A 16 5.34 19.36 -21.06
C LYS A 16 5.66 20.85 -21.10
N TRP A 17 4.71 21.70 -21.48
CA TRP A 17 4.89 23.15 -21.37
C TRP A 17 5.09 23.55 -19.91
N GLY A 18 4.26 23.05 -18.99
CA GLY A 18 4.35 23.31 -17.55
C GLY A 18 5.72 22.95 -16.97
N SER A 19 6.26 21.77 -17.31
CA SER A 19 7.59 21.35 -16.83
C SER A 19 8.75 22.25 -17.29
N ASN A 20 8.54 23.04 -18.36
CA ASN A 20 9.52 24.02 -18.83
C ASN A 20 9.23 25.44 -18.31
N ALA A 21 7.97 25.74 -17.99
CA ALA A 21 7.53 27.06 -17.55
C ALA A 21 7.74 27.29 -16.04
N PHE A 22 7.59 26.24 -15.23
CA PHE A 22 7.72 26.32 -13.77
C PHE A 22 9.02 25.67 -13.28
N GLN A 23 9.69 26.33 -12.33
CA GLN A 23 10.83 25.76 -11.63
C GLN A 23 10.37 24.60 -10.74
N ASN A 24 11.23 23.59 -10.56
CA ASN A 24 10.99 22.40 -9.74
C ASN A 24 9.78 21.53 -10.17
N MET A 25 9.24 21.72 -11.39
CA MET A 25 8.19 20.88 -11.94
C MET A 25 8.79 19.79 -12.84
N LEU A 26 9.05 18.61 -12.25
CA LEU A 26 9.38 17.42 -13.04
C LEU A 26 8.09 16.69 -13.41
N VAL A 27 7.93 16.39 -14.71
CA VAL A 27 6.83 15.55 -15.18
C VAL A 27 7.36 14.16 -15.51
N VAL A 28 7.02 13.20 -14.65
CA VAL A 28 6.97 11.79 -15.01
C VAL A 28 5.53 11.53 -15.49
N PRO A 29 5.29 10.84 -16.61
CA PRO A 29 3.93 10.53 -17.06
C PRO A 29 3.08 9.93 -15.91
N PRO A 30 1.76 10.19 -15.92
CA PRO A 30 0.97 10.81 -14.83
C PRO A 30 0.93 10.08 -13.48
N GLY A 31 0.77 10.87 -12.39
CA GLY A 31 0.38 10.39 -11.06
C GLY A 31 0.20 11.51 -10.02
N SER A 32 -1.00 12.11 -9.94
CA SER A 32 -1.51 12.62 -8.64
C SER A 32 -2.34 11.48 -8.09
N ASP A 33 -1.89 10.90 -6.99
CA ASP A 33 -2.23 9.52 -6.68
C ASP A 33 -2.72 9.39 -5.23
N SER A 34 -3.88 8.77 -5.05
CA SER A 34 -4.37 8.36 -3.73
C SER A 34 -3.42 7.38 -3.05
N HIS A 35 -2.61 6.66 -3.83
CA HIS A 35 -1.60 5.72 -3.35
C HIS A 35 -0.23 6.37 -3.06
N THR A 36 -0.18 7.71 -2.94
CA THR A 36 1.01 8.43 -2.44
C THR A 36 1.55 7.81 -1.14
N ILE A 37 0.65 7.33 -0.28
CA ILE A 37 0.92 6.60 0.97
C ILE A 37 1.82 5.35 0.82
N MET A 38 2.02 4.82 -0.40
CA MET A 38 2.97 3.73 -0.63
C MET A 38 4.40 4.11 -0.20
N ILE A 39 4.76 5.40 -0.31
CA ILE A 39 6.10 5.89 0.03
C ILE A 39 6.39 5.83 1.54
N ASP A 40 5.35 5.74 2.38
CA ASP A 40 5.50 5.58 3.83
C ASP A 40 6.25 4.29 4.21
N GLY A 41 6.21 3.27 3.33
CA GLY A 41 6.98 2.03 3.45
C GLY A 41 8.51 2.22 3.35
N LEU A 42 8.95 3.38 2.87
CA LEU A 42 10.37 3.80 2.80
C LEU A 42 10.74 4.80 3.91
N GLY A 43 9.85 5.03 4.87
CA GLY A 43 10.05 6.02 5.94
C GLY A 43 9.94 7.47 5.49
N VAL A 44 9.27 7.73 4.37
CA VAL A 44 8.90 9.07 3.92
C VAL A 44 7.44 9.31 4.29
N ALA A 45 7.16 10.19 5.24
CA ALA A 45 5.79 10.53 5.61
C ALA A 45 5.11 11.33 4.48
N GLY A 46 4.11 10.73 3.81
CA GLY A 46 3.37 11.39 2.75
C GLY A 46 2.02 10.73 2.48
N TRP A 47 0.99 11.53 2.19
CA TRP A 47 -0.35 11.02 1.92
C TRP A 47 -1.05 11.78 0.80
N GLY A 48 -2.15 11.20 0.30
CA GLY A 48 -2.95 11.81 -0.74
C GLY A 48 -3.69 13.05 -0.25
N VAL A 49 -3.68 14.12 -1.06
CA VAL A 49 -4.38 15.38 -0.80
C VAL A 49 -5.17 15.80 -2.04
N GLY A 50 -6.11 16.74 -1.87
CA GLY A 50 -6.79 17.37 -3.00
C GLY A 50 -5.83 18.23 -3.84
N GLY A 51 -6.20 18.47 -5.10
CA GLY A 51 -5.37 19.25 -6.02
C GLY A 51 -5.15 20.71 -5.57
N ILE A 52 -6.13 21.30 -4.88
CA ILE A 52 -6.06 22.67 -4.37
C ILE A 52 -5.06 22.75 -3.21
N GLU A 53 -5.09 21.78 -2.30
CA GLU A 53 -4.12 21.69 -1.20
C GLU A 53 -2.70 21.47 -1.71
N ALA A 54 -2.54 20.64 -2.76
CA ALA A 54 -1.25 20.46 -3.41
C ALA A 54 -0.74 21.76 -4.06
N GLU A 55 -1.59 22.51 -4.77
CA GLU A 55 -1.24 23.81 -5.35
C GLU A 55 -0.86 24.83 -4.27
N ALA A 56 -1.64 24.91 -3.19
CA ALA A 56 -1.34 25.76 -2.04
C ALA A 56 0.04 25.45 -1.44
N ALA A 57 0.37 24.16 -1.27
CA ALA A 57 1.68 23.72 -0.80
C ALA A 57 2.81 24.10 -1.77
N MET A 58 2.58 24.00 -3.08
CA MET A 58 3.54 24.44 -4.10
C MET A 58 3.80 25.96 -4.05
N LEU A 59 2.82 26.75 -3.61
CA LEU A 59 2.96 28.19 -3.38
C LEU A 59 3.54 28.53 -2.00
N GLY A 60 3.98 27.53 -1.23
CA GLY A 60 4.60 27.69 0.07
C GLY A 60 3.60 27.82 1.23
N GLN A 61 2.31 27.58 1.00
CA GLN A 61 1.34 27.55 2.09
C GLN A 61 1.51 26.25 2.89
N PRO A 62 1.66 26.31 4.23
CA PRO A 62 1.72 25.11 5.05
C PRO A 62 0.37 24.38 5.03
N MET A 63 0.42 23.05 5.08
CA MET A 63 -0.78 22.25 5.23
C MET A 63 -1.37 22.44 6.63
N SER A 64 -2.66 22.80 6.70
CA SER A 64 -3.41 22.81 7.95
C SER A 64 -3.94 21.42 8.24
N MET A 65 -3.57 20.86 9.39
CA MET A 65 -4.08 19.56 9.84
C MET A 65 -4.27 19.54 11.35
N VAL A 66 -5.28 18.79 11.79
CA VAL A 66 -5.42 18.44 13.21
C VAL A 66 -4.34 17.40 13.54
N LEU A 67 -3.67 17.57 14.69
CA LEU A 67 -2.72 16.57 15.16
C LEU A 67 -3.44 15.23 15.32
N SER A 68 -3.05 14.26 14.51
CA SER A 68 -3.71 12.96 14.51
C SER A 68 -3.13 12.05 15.60
N GLY A 69 -3.97 11.22 16.20
CA GLY A 69 -3.51 10.15 17.07
C GLY A 69 -2.71 9.12 16.29
N VAL A 70 -1.79 8.43 16.96
CA VAL A 70 -0.94 7.41 16.34
C VAL A 70 -1.27 6.05 16.94
N VAL A 71 -1.65 5.10 16.09
CA VAL A 71 -1.83 3.68 16.43
C VAL A 71 -0.49 2.99 16.22
N GLY A 72 0.12 2.50 17.29
CA GLY A 72 1.31 1.67 17.20
C GLY A 72 0.92 0.24 16.82
N PHE A 73 1.42 -0.26 15.70
CA PHE A 73 1.17 -1.62 15.23
C PHE A 73 2.43 -2.48 15.37
N LYS A 74 2.47 -3.32 16.42
CA LYS A 74 3.62 -4.16 16.74
C LYS A 74 3.62 -5.44 15.89
N LEU A 75 4.69 -5.68 15.15
CA LEU A 75 4.96 -6.92 14.45
C LEU A 75 6.00 -7.76 15.21
N SER A 76 5.74 -9.05 15.35
CA SER A 76 6.65 -10.02 15.98
C SER A 76 6.67 -11.34 15.22
N GLY A 77 7.67 -12.19 15.47
CA GLY A 77 7.80 -13.48 14.79
C GLY A 77 8.17 -13.34 13.31
N LYS A 78 7.90 -14.38 12.52
CA LYS A 78 8.26 -14.47 11.10
C LYS A 78 7.12 -15.03 10.27
N LEU A 79 6.99 -14.55 9.02
CA LEU A 79 6.03 -15.12 8.07
C LEU A 79 6.37 -16.58 7.76
N ARG A 80 5.36 -17.44 7.75
CA ARG A 80 5.50 -18.85 7.39
C ARG A 80 5.74 -19.02 5.88
N ASP A 81 6.39 -20.11 5.51
CA ASP A 81 6.59 -20.45 4.09
C ASP A 81 5.26 -20.55 3.35
N GLY A 82 5.19 -19.92 2.17
CA GLY A 82 3.98 -19.87 1.35
C GLY A 82 3.00 -18.75 1.71
N VAL A 83 3.28 -17.96 2.76
CA VAL A 83 2.58 -16.71 3.06
C VAL A 83 3.25 -15.56 2.33
N THR A 84 2.46 -14.68 1.73
CA THR A 84 2.93 -13.54 0.94
C THR A 84 2.70 -12.20 1.65
N ALA A 85 3.35 -11.15 1.15
CA ALA A 85 3.09 -9.77 1.58
C ALA A 85 1.61 -9.38 1.43
N THR A 86 0.95 -9.91 0.40
CA THR A 86 -0.49 -9.74 0.19
C THR A 86 -1.27 -10.29 1.38
N ASP A 87 -0.98 -11.51 1.83
CA ASP A 87 -1.68 -12.12 2.96
C ASP A 87 -1.51 -11.31 4.26
N LEU A 88 -0.29 -10.80 4.46
CA LEU A 88 0.03 -9.93 5.59
C LEU A 88 -0.77 -8.62 5.53
N VAL A 89 -0.76 -7.90 4.41
CA VAL A 89 -1.49 -6.64 4.30
C VAL A 89 -3.01 -6.84 4.47
N LEU A 90 -3.56 -7.95 3.98
CA LEU A 90 -4.98 -8.27 4.17
C LEU A 90 -5.32 -8.50 5.65
N THR A 91 -4.45 -9.20 6.36
CA THR A 91 -4.60 -9.46 7.79
C THR A 91 -4.48 -8.17 8.61
N VAL A 92 -3.48 -7.35 8.33
CA VAL A 92 -3.29 -6.02 8.94
C VAL A 92 -4.50 -5.13 8.68
N THR A 93 -4.98 -5.08 7.44
CA THR A 93 -6.15 -4.29 7.03
C THR A 93 -7.38 -4.71 7.84
N GLN A 94 -7.59 -6.02 8.02
CA GLN A 94 -8.73 -6.53 8.77
C GLN A 94 -8.66 -6.16 10.26
N ILE A 95 -7.49 -6.26 10.88
CA ILE A 95 -7.27 -5.91 12.29
C ILE A 95 -7.52 -4.42 12.50
N LEU A 96 -6.93 -3.56 11.67
CA LEU A 96 -7.07 -2.11 11.76
C LEU A 96 -8.53 -1.65 11.51
N ARG A 97 -9.21 -2.25 10.53
CA ARG A 97 -10.65 -1.98 10.32
C ARG A 97 -11.50 -2.36 11.54
N LYS A 98 -11.23 -3.51 12.16
CA LYS A 98 -11.94 -3.95 13.38
C LYS A 98 -11.68 -3.02 14.56
N HIS A 99 -10.48 -2.43 14.64
CA HIS A 99 -10.16 -1.42 15.64
C HIS A 99 -10.97 -0.13 15.46
N GLY A 100 -11.26 0.28 14.22
CA GLY A 100 -12.20 1.35 13.91
C GLY A 100 -11.62 2.77 13.97
N ASP A 101 -10.31 2.91 13.94
CA ASP A 101 -9.60 4.19 14.06
C ASP A 101 -9.40 4.90 12.71
N VAL A 102 -10.50 5.35 12.12
CA VAL A 102 -10.47 6.10 10.86
C VAL A 102 -9.83 7.48 11.06
N GLY A 103 -8.95 7.88 10.16
CA GLY A 103 -8.29 9.19 10.14
C GLY A 103 -7.09 9.33 11.08
N LYS A 104 -6.61 8.21 11.66
CA LYS A 104 -5.40 8.16 12.48
C LYS A 104 -4.17 7.79 11.66
N PHE A 105 -3.00 8.07 12.23
CA PHE A 105 -1.75 7.53 11.74
C PHE A 105 -1.55 6.12 12.28
N VAL A 106 -0.97 5.25 11.46
CA VAL A 106 -0.48 3.94 11.90
C VAL A 106 1.03 3.94 11.77
N GLU A 107 1.73 3.56 12.84
CA GLU A 107 3.18 3.38 12.82
C GLU A 107 3.52 1.93 13.13
N PHE A 108 4.24 1.29 12.22
CA PHE A 108 4.67 -0.10 12.36
C PHE A 108 6.00 -0.20 13.10
N TYR A 109 6.09 -1.11 14.06
CA TYR A 109 7.29 -1.31 14.87
C TYR A 109 7.40 -2.76 15.37
N GLY A 110 8.53 -3.11 15.99
CA GLY A 110 8.75 -4.41 16.61
C GLY A 110 9.79 -5.26 15.88
N GLU A 111 10.12 -6.42 16.45
CA GLU A 111 11.16 -7.32 15.93
C GLU A 111 10.78 -7.94 14.58
N GLY A 112 9.49 -8.15 14.31
CA GLY A 112 9.03 -8.72 13.03
C GLY A 112 9.31 -7.82 11.83
N MET A 113 9.67 -6.55 12.06
CA MET A 113 10.02 -5.61 11.01
C MET A 113 11.30 -6.01 10.26
N SER A 114 12.26 -6.65 10.94
CA SER A 114 13.51 -7.08 10.29
C SER A 114 13.32 -8.23 9.30
N GLU A 115 12.18 -8.92 9.35
CA GLU A 115 11.83 -10.00 8.43
C GLU A 115 11.11 -9.49 7.17
N LEU A 116 10.70 -8.22 7.13
CA LEU A 116 9.98 -7.64 5.99
C LEU A 116 10.95 -7.01 4.99
N SER A 117 10.72 -7.27 3.72
CA SER A 117 11.36 -6.49 2.67
C SER A 117 10.69 -5.12 2.54
N LEU A 118 11.40 -4.15 1.98
CA LEU A 118 10.85 -2.82 1.73
C LEU A 118 9.67 -2.85 0.73
N ALA A 119 9.63 -3.83 -0.18
CA ALA A 119 8.48 -4.07 -1.04
C ALA A 119 7.24 -4.51 -0.22
N ASP A 120 7.43 -5.30 0.83
CA ASP A 120 6.35 -5.72 1.73
C ASP A 120 5.84 -4.53 2.54
N CYS A 121 6.75 -3.72 3.10
CA CYS A 121 6.41 -2.48 3.79
C CYS A 121 5.62 -1.53 2.89
N ALA A 122 6.08 -1.31 1.65
CA ALA A 122 5.39 -0.49 0.67
C ALA A 122 4.01 -1.06 0.30
N THR A 123 3.86 -2.38 0.24
CA THR A 123 2.57 -3.05 -0.01
C THR A 123 1.57 -2.79 1.12
N ILE A 124 2.04 -2.84 2.39
CA ILE A 124 1.21 -2.57 3.56
C ILE A 124 0.82 -1.09 3.65
N ALA A 125 1.80 -0.22 3.47
CA ALA A 125 1.62 1.22 3.43
C ALA A 125 0.62 1.63 2.33
N ASN A 126 0.72 1.01 1.15
CA ASN A 126 -0.15 1.24 0.00
C ASN A 126 -1.64 0.99 0.26
N MET A 127 -1.97 0.16 1.26
CA MET A 127 -3.35 -0.16 1.64
C MET A 127 -3.90 0.70 2.78
N SER A 128 -3.23 1.80 3.14
CA SER A 128 -3.69 2.73 4.19
C SER A 128 -5.15 3.20 4.02
N PRO A 129 -5.60 3.60 2.82
CA PRO A 129 -6.99 3.98 2.59
C PRO A 129 -7.96 2.83 2.87
N GLU A 130 -7.55 1.60 2.59
CA GLU A 130 -8.36 0.40 2.79
C GLU A 130 -8.58 0.10 4.26
N TYR A 131 -7.68 0.44 5.19
CA TYR A 131 -7.96 0.34 6.62
C TYR A 131 -8.35 1.66 7.29
N GLY A 132 -8.55 2.72 6.49
CA GLY A 132 -9.07 4.00 6.95
C GLY A 132 -8.04 4.87 7.66
N ALA A 133 -6.75 4.54 7.59
CA ALA A 133 -5.69 5.40 8.12
C ALA A 133 -5.38 6.53 7.15
N THR A 134 -4.88 7.65 7.68
CA THR A 134 -4.32 8.72 6.84
C THR A 134 -2.98 8.32 6.24
N MET A 135 -2.17 7.58 6.98
CA MET A 135 -0.83 7.13 6.58
C MET A 135 -0.45 5.85 7.34
N GLY A 136 0.45 5.07 6.76
CA GLY A 136 0.95 3.79 7.29
C GLY A 136 2.47 3.79 7.32
N PHE A 137 3.05 4.34 8.39
CA PHE A 137 4.46 4.70 8.46
C PHE A 137 5.37 3.56 8.92
N PHE A 138 6.43 3.32 8.14
CA PHE A 138 7.52 2.39 8.45
C PHE A 138 8.80 3.20 8.66
N PRO A 139 9.33 3.30 9.90
CA PRO A 139 10.54 4.08 10.15
C PRO A 139 11.75 3.61 9.31
N VAL A 140 12.63 4.54 8.95
CA VAL A 140 13.84 4.22 8.20
C VAL A 140 14.76 3.33 9.03
N ASP A 141 15.23 2.25 8.43
CA ASP A 141 16.17 1.30 9.01
C ASP A 141 17.30 0.94 8.03
N HIS A 142 18.14 -0.02 8.42
CA HIS A 142 19.25 -0.49 7.58
C HIS A 142 18.78 -1.12 6.25
N VAL A 143 17.63 -1.78 6.21
CA VAL A 143 17.06 -2.36 4.97
C VAL A 143 16.69 -1.23 4.01
N THR A 144 16.13 -0.15 4.53
CA THR A 144 15.81 1.05 3.77
C THR A 144 17.06 1.69 3.16
N LEU A 145 18.14 1.85 3.94
CA LEU A 145 19.41 2.39 3.44
C LEU A 145 20.03 1.49 2.36
N GLN A 146 19.97 0.16 2.52
CA GLN A 146 20.42 -0.79 1.50
C GLN A 146 19.62 -0.65 0.21
N TYR A 147 18.29 -0.50 0.31
CA TYR A 147 17.44 -0.29 -0.84
C TYR A 147 17.79 1.00 -1.61
N LEU A 148 18.12 2.10 -0.91
CA LEU A 148 18.59 3.32 -1.56
C LEU A 148 19.85 3.07 -2.39
N LYS A 149 20.82 2.31 -1.87
CA LYS A 149 22.02 1.92 -2.63
C LYS A 149 21.67 1.06 -3.84
N LEU A 150 20.85 0.02 -3.65
CA LEU A 150 20.42 -0.90 -4.71
C LEU A 150 19.71 -0.18 -5.87
N THR A 151 19.00 0.90 -5.57
CA THR A 151 18.27 1.73 -6.55
C THR A 151 19.13 2.86 -7.16
N GLY A 152 20.45 2.83 -6.94
CA GLY A 152 21.41 3.68 -7.63
C GLY A 152 21.74 5.00 -6.93
N ARG A 153 21.38 5.18 -5.64
CA ARG A 153 21.87 6.32 -4.87
C ARG A 153 23.34 6.10 -4.51
N SER A 154 24.15 7.15 -4.59
CA SER A 154 25.59 7.05 -4.33
C SER A 154 25.87 6.74 -2.85
N ASP A 155 27.01 6.11 -2.57
CA ASP A 155 27.42 5.80 -1.20
C ASP A 155 27.57 7.06 -0.34
N GLU A 156 28.04 8.17 -0.92
CA GLU A 156 28.14 9.46 -0.22
C GLU A 156 26.76 9.98 0.19
N THR A 157 25.78 9.86 -0.70
CA THR A 157 24.40 10.31 -0.43
C THR A 157 23.77 9.47 0.68
N VAL A 158 23.94 8.14 0.61
CA VAL A 158 23.37 7.24 1.63
C VAL A 158 24.04 7.43 2.98
N SER A 159 25.36 7.64 3.00
CA SER A 159 26.11 7.96 4.24
C SER A 159 25.65 9.27 4.88
N LEU A 160 25.38 10.30 4.06
CA LEU A 160 24.81 11.56 4.52
C LEU A 160 23.41 11.36 5.13
N ILE A 161 22.54 10.60 4.45
CA ILE A 161 21.19 10.26 4.95
C ILE A 161 21.28 9.54 6.29
N GLU A 162 22.11 8.49 6.39
CA GLU A 162 22.29 7.73 7.62
C GLU A 162 22.78 8.63 8.77
N SER A 163 23.81 9.44 8.52
CA SER A 163 24.38 10.35 9.51
C SER A 163 23.34 11.35 10.02
N TYR A 164 22.54 11.91 9.12
CA TYR A 164 21.44 12.82 9.47
C TYR A 164 20.37 12.13 10.30
N LEU A 165 19.90 10.94 9.89
CA LEU A 165 18.85 10.21 10.60
C LEU A 165 19.32 9.78 11.99
N ARG A 166 20.56 9.30 12.13
CA ARG A 166 21.15 8.96 13.44
C ARG A 166 21.26 10.18 14.35
N ALA A 167 21.78 11.30 13.84
CA ALA A 167 21.91 12.54 14.62
C ALA A 167 20.56 13.05 15.15
N ASN A 168 19.48 12.82 14.40
CA ASN A 168 18.12 13.24 14.76
C ASN A 168 17.28 12.13 15.42
N ARG A 169 17.85 10.96 15.71
CA ARG A 169 17.13 9.81 16.30
C ARG A 169 15.92 9.35 15.46
N MET A 170 16.05 9.41 14.14
CA MET A 170 15.03 8.99 13.16
C MET A 170 15.41 7.70 12.43
N LEU A 171 16.57 7.12 12.72
CA LEU A 171 16.97 5.80 12.23
C LEU A 171 16.62 4.73 13.28
N VAL A 172 15.94 3.67 12.85
CA VAL A 172 15.72 2.49 13.69
C VAL A 172 16.87 1.50 13.51
N ASP A 173 17.56 1.23 14.61
CA ASP A 173 18.63 0.25 14.69
C ASP A 173 18.19 -0.88 15.63
N TYR A 174 17.76 -2.02 15.06
CA TYR A 174 17.25 -3.15 15.84
C TYR A 174 18.29 -3.81 16.75
N SER A 175 19.57 -3.48 16.60
CA SER A 175 20.64 -3.95 17.49
C SER A 175 20.76 -3.14 18.79
N GLU A 176 20.16 -1.94 18.83
CA GLU A 176 20.17 -1.05 19.98
C GLU A 176 18.89 -1.20 20.82
N PRO A 177 18.94 -0.86 22.13
CA PRO A 177 17.73 -0.75 22.94
C PRO A 177 16.75 0.25 22.31
N GLN A 178 15.57 -0.25 21.94
CA GLN A 178 14.55 0.60 21.32
C GLN A 178 14.00 1.58 22.35
N ILE A 179 13.90 2.85 21.96
CA ILE A 179 13.22 3.86 22.77
C ILE A 179 11.74 3.51 22.83
N GLU A 180 11.17 3.49 24.04
CA GLU A 180 9.75 3.28 24.24
C GLU A 180 8.96 4.45 23.65
N ARG A 181 8.15 4.16 22.63
CA ARG A 181 7.28 5.13 21.96
C ARG A 181 5.91 5.13 22.64
N VAL A 182 5.34 6.33 22.79
CA VAL A 182 4.00 6.50 23.35
C VAL A 182 3.00 6.66 22.22
N TYR A 183 2.19 5.63 22.01
CA TYR A 183 1.11 5.62 21.02
C TYR A 183 -0.24 5.91 21.67
N SER A 184 -1.19 6.41 20.88
CA SER A 184 -2.57 6.63 21.33
C SER A 184 -3.32 5.31 21.59
N SER A 185 -2.97 4.27 20.83
CA SER A 185 -3.43 2.89 21.02
C SER A 185 -2.37 1.95 20.46
N CYS A 186 -2.35 0.71 20.95
CA CYS A 186 -1.40 -0.31 20.52
C CYS A 186 -2.14 -1.55 20.04
N LEU A 187 -1.74 -2.03 18.86
CA LEU A 187 -2.16 -3.30 18.29
C LEU A 187 -0.91 -4.18 18.12
N ALA A 188 -1.10 -5.49 18.04
CA ALA A 188 -0.03 -6.43 17.81
C ALA A 188 -0.47 -7.55 16.87
N LEU A 189 0.47 -8.04 16.06
CA LEU A 189 0.30 -9.20 15.18
C LEU A 189 1.58 -10.04 15.24
N ASN A 190 1.41 -11.33 15.55
CA ASN A 190 2.45 -12.31 15.31
C ASN A 190 2.38 -12.74 13.84
N LEU A 191 3.49 -12.59 13.10
CA LEU A 191 3.57 -12.91 11.68
C LEU A 191 3.33 -14.41 11.41
N GLU A 192 3.51 -15.27 12.40
CA GLU A 192 3.20 -16.70 12.29
C GLU A 192 1.69 -16.99 12.20
N ASP A 193 0.85 -16.08 12.70
CA ASP A 193 -0.61 -16.22 12.69
C ASP A 193 -1.23 -15.85 11.33
N VAL A 194 -0.43 -15.28 10.42
CA VAL A 194 -0.89 -14.89 9.08
C VAL A 194 -1.13 -16.14 8.24
N GLU A 195 -2.33 -16.26 7.68
CA GLU A 195 -2.73 -17.36 6.79
C GLU A 195 -2.87 -16.88 5.34
N PRO A 196 -2.53 -17.73 4.36
CA PRO A 196 -2.82 -17.45 2.97
C PRO A 196 -4.31 -17.18 2.74
N CYS A 197 -4.64 -16.08 2.06
CA CYS A 197 -6.01 -15.60 1.94
C CYS A 197 -6.25 -14.84 0.63
N ILE A 198 -7.53 -14.63 0.32
CA ILE A 198 -7.98 -13.79 -0.80
C ILE A 198 -9.04 -12.79 -0.31
N LEU A 199 -9.29 -11.77 -1.13
CA LEU A 199 -10.40 -10.84 -0.94
C LEU A 199 -11.54 -11.13 -1.91
N GLY A 200 -12.76 -11.13 -1.41
CA GLY A 200 -13.93 -11.14 -2.28
C GLY A 200 -15.18 -11.80 -1.69
N PRO A 201 -16.22 -11.99 -2.53
CA PRO A 201 -16.18 -11.83 -3.97
C PRO A 201 -16.42 -10.40 -4.47
N LYS A 202 -16.83 -9.45 -3.60
CA LYS A 202 -17.30 -8.12 -4.04
C LYS A 202 -16.64 -6.93 -3.35
N ARG A 203 -15.95 -7.11 -2.21
CA ARG A 203 -15.32 -6.00 -1.48
C ARG A 203 -13.87 -6.30 -1.13
N PRO A 204 -13.01 -5.28 -1.09
CA PRO A 204 -11.59 -5.43 -0.78
C PRO A 204 -11.27 -5.70 0.70
N HIS A 205 -12.27 -5.87 1.55
CA HIS A 205 -12.09 -6.23 2.97
C HIS A 205 -12.79 -7.53 3.35
N ASP A 206 -13.40 -8.22 2.37
CA ASP A 206 -14.02 -9.51 2.57
C ASP A 206 -12.95 -10.62 2.47
N GLN A 207 -12.10 -10.71 3.50
CA GLN A 207 -11.04 -11.72 3.58
C GLN A 207 -11.61 -13.13 3.72
N VAL A 208 -11.05 -14.07 2.98
CA VAL A 208 -11.34 -15.51 3.06
C VAL A 208 -10.02 -16.26 3.03
N THR A 209 -9.79 -17.15 4.00
CA THR A 209 -8.60 -18.02 3.98
C THR A 209 -8.63 -18.92 2.76
N LEU A 210 -7.48 -19.25 2.18
CA LEU A 210 -7.42 -20.16 1.02
C LEU A 210 -8.04 -21.53 1.32
N ARG A 211 -7.92 -21.98 2.58
CA ARG A 211 -8.54 -23.21 3.08
C ARG A 211 -10.06 -23.17 2.97
N GLU A 212 -10.66 -22.03 3.28
CA GLU A 212 -12.13 -21.87 3.30
C GLU A 212 -12.70 -21.36 1.98
N MET A 213 -11.86 -20.89 1.05
CA MET A 213 -12.27 -20.29 -0.22
C MET A 213 -13.33 -21.12 -0.96
N LYS A 214 -13.12 -22.43 -1.07
CA LYS A 214 -14.09 -23.32 -1.73
C LYS A 214 -15.43 -23.30 -1.00
N ALA A 215 -15.44 -23.43 0.32
CA ALA A 215 -16.67 -23.44 1.10
C ALA A 215 -17.39 -22.08 1.05
N ASP A 216 -16.66 -20.97 1.21
CA ASP A 216 -17.18 -19.60 1.12
C ASP A 216 -17.80 -19.34 -0.26
N TRP A 217 -17.15 -19.76 -1.34
CA TRP A 217 -17.69 -19.61 -2.70
C TRP A 217 -19.00 -20.36 -2.90
N HIS A 218 -19.10 -21.62 -2.45
CA HIS A 218 -20.35 -22.39 -2.56
C HIS A 218 -21.46 -21.75 -1.72
N ALA A 219 -21.14 -21.26 -0.53
CA ALA A 219 -22.10 -20.51 0.29
C ALA A 219 -22.56 -19.22 -0.41
N CYS A 220 -21.64 -18.50 -1.07
CA CYS A 220 -21.97 -17.29 -1.83
C CYS A 220 -22.93 -17.55 -2.99
N LEU A 221 -22.90 -18.73 -3.62
CA LEU A 221 -23.86 -19.07 -4.69
C LEU A 221 -25.29 -19.12 -4.14
N ASP A 222 -25.50 -19.70 -2.97
CA ASP A 222 -26.82 -19.87 -2.34
C ASP A 222 -27.34 -18.60 -1.66
N ASN A 223 -26.44 -17.83 -1.03
CA ASN A 223 -26.80 -16.66 -0.23
C ASN A 223 -27.60 -15.61 -1.03
N ARG A 224 -28.52 -14.91 -0.35
CA ARG A 224 -29.28 -13.78 -0.93
C ARG A 224 -28.33 -12.76 -1.55
N VAL A 225 -28.78 -12.10 -2.62
CA VAL A 225 -27.98 -11.07 -3.31
C VAL A 225 -27.47 -10.04 -2.30
N GLY A 226 -26.15 -9.97 -2.20
CA GLY A 226 -25.43 -9.12 -1.26
C GLY A 226 -23.92 -9.21 -1.49
N PHE A 227 -23.10 -8.72 -0.57
CA PHE A 227 -21.63 -8.76 -0.73
C PHE A 227 -21.07 -10.19 -0.79
N LYS A 228 -21.67 -11.11 -0.04
CA LYS A 228 -21.35 -12.55 0.03
C LYS A 228 -22.46 -13.42 -0.54
N GLY A 229 -23.16 -12.96 -1.58
CA GLY A 229 -24.31 -13.68 -2.12
C GLY A 229 -24.70 -13.32 -3.55
N PHE A 230 -25.06 -14.35 -4.31
CA PHE A 230 -25.45 -14.26 -5.73
C PHE A 230 -26.87 -14.78 -5.99
N ALA A 231 -27.49 -15.48 -5.04
CA ALA A 231 -28.83 -16.08 -5.14
C ALA A 231 -29.03 -16.94 -6.41
N ILE A 232 -28.04 -17.78 -6.73
CA ILE A 232 -28.09 -18.70 -7.87
C ILE A 232 -28.88 -19.95 -7.48
N PRO A 233 -29.97 -20.31 -8.18
CA PRO A 233 -30.72 -21.54 -7.92
C PRO A 233 -29.83 -22.78 -8.01
N LYS A 234 -29.98 -23.74 -7.08
CA LYS A 234 -29.14 -24.96 -6.99
C LYS A 234 -29.08 -25.76 -8.30
N GLU A 235 -30.20 -25.82 -9.01
CA GLU A 235 -30.34 -26.43 -10.35
C GLU A 235 -29.50 -25.77 -11.45
N SER A 236 -29.06 -24.52 -11.25
CA SER A 236 -28.25 -23.77 -12.21
C SER A 236 -26.77 -23.69 -11.83
N GLN A 237 -26.36 -24.12 -10.63
CA GLN A 237 -24.98 -24.03 -10.15
C GLN A 237 -24.01 -25.00 -10.85
N GLY A 238 -24.52 -26.07 -11.44
CA GLY A 238 -23.72 -27.04 -12.21
C GLY A 238 -23.68 -26.78 -13.72
N LYS A 239 -24.30 -25.70 -14.22
CA LYS A 239 -24.33 -25.40 -15.65
C LYS A 239 -22.97 -24.89 -16.10
N VAL A 240 -22.32 -25.61 -17.02
CA VAL A 240 -21.07 -25.19 -17.65
C VAL A 240 -21.38 -24.61 -19.03
N SER A 241 -20.97 -23.36 -19.28
CA SER A 241 -20.95 -22.80 -20.63
C SER A 241 -19.54 -22.88 -21.20
N GLY A 242 -19.41 -23.34 -22.44
CA GLY A 242 -18.14 -23.32 -23.15
C GLY A 242 -17.79 -21.89 -23.54
N VAL A 243 -17.06 -21.17 -22.69
CA VAL A 243 -16.48 -19.88 -23.07
C VAL A 243 -15.29 -20.16 -23.97
N ARG A 244 -15.46 -19.99 -25.29
CA ARG A 244 -14.32 -19.92 -26.21
C ARG A 244 -13.63 -18.58 -25.98
N VAL A 245 -12.56 -18.59 -25.20
CA VAL A 245 -11.62 -17.47 -25.15
C VAL A 245 -10.81 -17.52 -26.44
N SER A 246 -11.24 -16.77 -27.45
CA SER A 246 -10.42 -16.54 -28.64
C SER A 246 -9.30 -15.57 -28.27
N TRP A 247 -8.10 -16.10 -28.08
CA TRP A 247 -6.89 -15.29 -28.17
C TRP A 247 -6.69 -14.99 -29.64
N ASP A 248 -7.15 -13.83 -30.08
CA ASP A 248 -6.82 -13.36 -31.42
C ASP A 248 -5.31 -13.05 -31.43
N SER A 249 -4.51 -14.04 -31.81
CA SER A 249 -3.07 -13.94 -32.01
C SER A 249 -2.76 -13.40 -33.41
N SER A 250 -3.59 -12.50 -33.93
CA SER A 250 -3.19 -11.72 -35.08
C SER A 250 -2.02 -10.83 -34.63
N PRO A 251 -0.87 -10.88 -35.33
CA PRO A 251 0.18 -9.90 -35.08
C PRO A 251 -0.47 -8.56 -35.37
N THR A 252 -0.62 -7.73 -34.34
CA THR A 252 -0.78 -6.29 -34.52
C THR A 252 0.18 -5.89 -35.62
N GLN A 253 -0.37 -5.42 -36.75
CA GLN A 253 0.42 -4.84 -37.82
C GLN A 253 1.47 -3.94 -37.17
N THR A 254 2.72 -4.24 -37.48
CA THR A 254 3.89 -3.45 -37.15
C THR A 254 3.59 -1.96 -37.30
N TRP A 255 3.70 -1.24 -36.19
CA TRP A 255 3.90 0.20 -36.14
C TRP A 255 5.36 0.45 -35.75
#